data_AF-A0A424W5J4-F1
#
_entry.id   AF-A0A424W5J4-F1
#
_cell.length_a   1.000
_cell.length_b   1.000
_cell.length_c   1.000
_cell.angle_alpha   90.00
_cell.angle_beta   90.00
_cell.angle_gamma   90.00
#
_symmetry.space_group_name_H-M   'P 1'
#
loop_
_entity.id
_entity.type
_entity.pdbx_description
1 polymer ?
#
loop_
_entity_poly.entity_id
_entity_poly.type
_entity_poly.pdbx_seq_one_letter_code
_entity_poly.pdbx_strand_id
1 'polypeptide(L)'
;MNPDQMTESAAKAAGVPWEGVLEVGGVFIHNGRVWEPLEDSGQALSLAAELDLAIDFSVPGRVQIAGPRGLGLDIYIQDHNNSKIDAARYGIVYAASILGDEV
;
A
#
# COMPACT_ATOMS: atom_id res chain seq x y z
N MET A 1 -0.62 8.18 -9.97
CA MET A 1 -0.52 6.74 -10.27
C MET A 1 -1.94 6.18 -10.26
N ASN A 2 -2.33 5.35 -11.23
CA ASN A 2 -3.65 4.70 -11.17
C ASN A 2 -3.61 3.52 -10.15
N PRO A 3 -4.76 3.03 -9.66
CA PRO A 3 -4.79 1.96 -8.66
C PRO A 3 -4.06 0.68 -9.08
N ASP A 4 -4.17 0.29 -10.34
CA ASP A 4 -3.55 -0.94 -10.86
C ASP A 4 -2.03 -0.86 -10.86
N GLN A 5 -1.45 0.25 -11.33
CA GLN A 5 0.00 0.51 -11.33
C GLN A 5 0.55 0.64 -9.91
N MET A 6 -0.25 1.18 -9.00
CA MET A 6 0.13 1.30 -7.60
C MET A 6 0.18 -0.06 -6.92
N THR A 7 -0.83 -0.89 -7.19
CA THR A 7 -0.90 -2.28 -6.74
C THR A 7 0.26 -3.09 -7.34
N GLU A 8 0.61 -2.85 -8.61
CA GLU A 8 1.79 -3.43 -9.28
C GLU A 8 3.09 -3.16 -8.56
N SER A 9 3.37 -1.89 -8.36
CA SER A 9 4.66 -1.48 -7.84
C SER A 9 4.75 -1.88 -6.36
N ALA A 10 3.65 -1.82 -5.62
CA ALA A 10 3.59 -2.34 -4.25
C ALA A 10 3.84 -3.86 -4.17
N ALA A 11 3.33 -4.64 -5.12
CA ALA A 11 3.61 -6.08 -5.19
C ALA A 11 5.10 -6.35 -5.46
N LYS A 12 5.72 -5.59 -6.36
CA LYS A 12 7.17 -5.68 -6.65
C LYS A 12 8.00 -5.37 -5.40
N ALA A 13 7.65 -4.34 -4.64
CA ALA A 13 8.31 -4.01 -3.39
C ALA A 13 8.28 -5.17 -2.38
N ALA A 14 7.15 -5.87 -2.30
CA ALA A 14 6.96 -7.04 -1.44
C ALA A 14 7.62 -8.33 -1.99
N GLY A 15 8.29 -8.28 -3.14
CA GLY A 15 8.87 -9.46 -3.79
C GLY A 15 7.82 -10.44 -4.32
N VAL A 16 6.58 -9.98 -4.53
CA VAL A 16 5.50 -10.79 -5.08
C VAL A 16 5.63 -10.83 -6.61
N PRO A 17 5.77 -12.02 -7.24
CA PRO A 17 5.86 -12.12 -8.69
C PRO A 17 4.60 -11.59 -9.38
N TRP A 18 4.77 -10.62 -10.28
CA TRP A 18 3.68 -9.99 -11.04
C TRP A 18 3.13 -10.86 -12.19
N GLU A 19 3.69 -12.05 -12.41
CA GLU A 19 3.36 -12.89 -13.57
C GLU A 19 1.98 -13.57 -13.46
N GLY A 20 1.34 -13.58 -12.27
CA GLY A 20 0.05 -14.27 -12.01
C GLY A 20 -1.22 -13.43 -12.14
N VAL A 21 -1.11 -12.18 -12.62
CA VAL A 21 -2.15 -11.13 -12.50
C VAL A 21 -3.28 -11.24 -13.52
N LEU A 22 -2.97 -11.74 -14.71
CA LEU A 22 -3.88 -11.64 -15.86
C LEU A 22 -4.79 -12.85 -16.04
N GLU A 23 -4.62 -13.91 -15.24
CA GLU A 23 -5.31 -15.19 -15.47
C GLU A 23 -6.78 -15.18 -14.97
N VAL A 24 -7.14 -14.28 -14.03
CA VAL A 24 -8.47 -14.26 -13.39
C VAL A 24 -9.09 -12.86 -13.40
N GLY A 25 -9.34 -12.30 -14.58
CA GLY A 25 -10.27 -11.17 -14.74
C GLY A 25 -9.90 -9.87 -14.01
N GLY A 26 -8.61 -9.63 -13.75
CA GLY A 26 -8.12 -8.42 -13.07
C GLY A 26 -7.95 -8.55 -11.56
N VAL A 27 -8.08 -9.77 -11.01
CA VAL A 27 -7.85 -10.05 -9.58
C VAL A 27 -6.46 -10.62 -9.37
N PHE A 28 -5.71 -10.02 -8.45
CA PHE A 28 -4.40 -10.48 -8.02
C PHE A 28 -4.53 -11.68 -7.10
N ILE A 29 -3.84 -12.79 -7.40
CA ILE A 29 -3.79 -13.95 -6.50
C ILE A 29 -2.34 -14.23 -6.12
N HIS A 30 -2.04 -14.16 -4.82
CA HIS A 30 -0.74 -14.51 -4.24
C HIS A 30 -0.90 -15.62 -3.20
N ASN A 31 -0.15 -16.71 -3.33
CA ASN A 31 -0.23 -17.89 -2.44
C ASN A 31 -1.66 -18.45 -2.27
N GLY A 32 -2.46 -18.45 -3.33
CA GLY A 32 -3.84 -18.95 -3.32
C GLY A 32 -4.84 -18.02 -2.62
N ARG A 33 -4.47 -16.77 -2.33
CA ARG A 33 -5.34 -15.74 -1.75
C ARG A 33 -5.39 -14.51 -2.64
N VAL A 34 -6.55 -13.86 -2.66
CA VAL A 34 -6.72 -12.56 -3.33
C VAL A 34 -5.82 -11.52 -2.67
N TRP A 35 -5.12 -10.72 -3.48
CA TRP A 35 -4.20 -9.68 -3.04
C TRP A 35 -4.75 -8.29 -3.41
N GLU A 36 -5.49 -7.66 -2.50
CA GLU A 36 -6.18 -6.39 -2.68
C GLU A 36 -5.87 -5.45 -1.51
N PRO A 37 -4.61 -5.01 -1.32
CA PRO A 37 -4.24 -4.19 -0.17
C PRO A 37 -4.89 -2.79 -0.17
N LEU A 38 -5.48 -2.35 -1.29
CA LEU A 38 -6.26 -1.11 -1.34
C LEU A 38 -7.67 -1.23 -0.75
N GLU A 39 -8.19 -2.45 -0.62
CA GLU A 39 -9.51 -2.74 -0.08
C GLU A 39 -9.43 -3.53 1.24
N ASP A 40 -8.37 -4.32 1.42
CA ASP A 40 -8.11 -5.13 2.61
C ASP A 40 -7.04 -4.49 3.51
N SER A 41 -7.48 -3.94 4.64
CA SER A 41 -6.59 -3.32 5.64
C SER A 41 -5.59 -4.31 6.26
N GLY A 42 -5.92 -5.60 6.35
CA GLY A 42 -5.01 -6.63 6.86
C GLY A 42 -3.84 -6.88 5.93
N GLN A 43 -4.09 -6.82 4.61
CA GLN A 43 -3.03 -6.94 3.61
C GLN A 43 -2.17 -5.69 3.54
N ALA A 44 -2.77 -4.50 3.62
CA ALA A 44 -1.99 -3.26 3.75
C ALA A 44 -1.11 -3.28 5.02
N LEU A 45 -1.64 -3.69 6.17
CA LEU A 45 -0.84 -3.79 7.39
C LEU A 45 0.29 -4.83 7.29
N SER A 46 0.03 -5.97 6.64
CA SER A 46 1.07 -6.97 6.37
C SER A 46 2.17 -6.38 5.48
N LEU A 47 1.79 -5.67 4.43
CA LEU A 47 2.71 -4.97 3.52
C LEU A 47 3.56 -3.92 4.26
N ALA A 48 2.95 -3.14 5.15
CA ALA A 48 3.67 -2.18 5.97
C ALA A 48 4.72 -2.86 6.87
N ALA A 49 4.37 -4.01 7.48
CA ALA A 49 5.30 -4.77 8.30
C ALA A 49 6.45 -5.39 7.48
N GLU A 50 6.16 -5.93 6.30
CA GLU A 50 7.15 -6.52 5.38
C GLU A 50 8.16 -5.48 4.88
N LEU A 51 7.71 -4.25 4.63
CA LEU A 51 8.51 -3.16 4.09
C LEU A 51 9.08 -2.21 5.16
N ASP A 52 8.94 -2.54 6.45
CA ASP A 52 9.37 -1.72 7.58
C ASP A 52 8.84 -0.27 7.51
N LEU A 53 7.55 -0.14 7.20
CA LEU A 53 6.84 1.14 7.17
C LEU A 53 6.24 1.45 8.54
N ALA A 54 6.58 2.61 9.09
CA ALA A 54 5.95 3.16 10.29
C ALA A 54 4.72 4.01 9.93
N ILE A 55 3.66 3.89 10.72
CA ILE A 55 2.40 4.62 10.54
C ILE A 55 2.15 5.48 11.77
N ASP A 56 2.02 6.79 11.59
CA ASP A 56 1.73 7.74 12.67
C ASP A 56 0.36 8.41 12.48
N PHE A 57 -0.44 8.38 13.55
CA PHE A 57 -1.76 8.99 13.66
C PHE A 57 -1.82 10.17 14.63
N SER A 58 -0.67 10.59 15.16
CA SER A 58 -0.53 11.59 16.23
C SER A 58 -1.02 12.98 15.82
N VAL A 59 -0.94 13.30 14.52
CA VAL A 59 -1.31 14.60 14.00
C VAL A 59 -2.77 14.61 13.56
N PRO A 60 -3.62 15.49 14.12
CA PRO A 60 -5.01 15.61 13.68
C PRO A 60 -5.12 15.93 12.19
N GLY A 61 -6.04 15.25 11.49
CA GLY A 61 -6.31 15.51 10.08
C GLY A 61 -5.37 14.82 9.09
N ARG A 62 -4.31 14.13 9.54
CA ARG A 62 -3.41 13.37 8.65
C ARG A 62 -2.98 12.02 9.22
N VAL A 63 -2.50 11.16 8.32
CA VAL A 63 -1.74 9.94 8.62
C VAL A 63 -0.35 10.12 8.00
N GLN A 64 0.71 9.89 8.76
CA GLN A 64 2.07 9.92 8.24
C GLN A 64 2.58 8.50 8.03
N ILE A 65 3.20 8.24 6.88
CA ILE A 65 3.86 6.97 6.57
C ILE A 65 5.35 7.27 6.43
N ALA A 66 6.17 6.57 7.23
CA ALA A 66 7.61 6.67 7.19
C ALA A 66 8.24 5.34 6.77
N GLY A 67 9.17 5.36 5.81
CA GLY A 67 9.87 4.15 5.34
C GLY A 67 11.37 4.13 5.67
N PRO A 68 12.05 2.99 5.45
CA PRO A 68 13.43 2.72 5.90
C PRO A 68 14.52 3.62 5.27
N ARG A 69 14.18 4.46 4.28
CA ARG A 69 15.09 5.42 3.61
C ARG A 69 14.73 6.89 3.84
N GLY A 70 13.94 7.20 4.87
CA GLY A 70 13.44 8.56 5.08
C GLY A 70 12.33 8.94 4.10
N LEU A 71 11.70 7.95 3.45
CA LEU A 71 10.42 8.13 2.78
C LEU A 71 9.47 8.73 3.83
N GLY A 72 8.97 9.93 3.60
CA GLY A 72 8.05 10.63 4.50
C GLY A 72 6.84 11.10 3.72
N LEU A 73 5.71 10.43 3.91
CA LEU A 73 4.48 10.69 3.20
C LEU A 73 3.39 11.15 4.18
N ASP A 74 2.82 12.32 3.91
CA ASP A 74 1.64 12.81 4.63
C ASP A 74 0.39 12.56 3.78
N ILE A 75 -0.56 11.79 4.33
CA ILE A 75 -1.88 11.57 3.74
C ILE A 75 -2.93 12.34 4.54
N TYR A 76 -3.69 13.20 3.86
CA TYR A 76 -4.77 13.95 4.50
C TYR A 76 -6.04 13.09 4.61
N ILE A 77 -6.61 13.03 5.81
CA ILE A 77 -7.77 12.17 6.12
C ILE A 77 -9.03 12.63 5.35
N GLN A 78 -9.15 13.92 5.06
CA GLN A 78 -10.28 14.50 4.32
C GLN A 78 -10.39 13.94 2.89
N ASP A 79 -9.26 13.59 2.27
CA ASP A 79 -9.20 13.05 0.91
C ASP A 79 -9.73 11.60 0.87
N HIS A 80 -9.89 10.98 2.04
CA HIS A 80 -10.34 9.61 2.23
C HIS A 80 -11.60 9.56 3.11
N ASN A 81 -12.58 10.42 2.83
CA ASN A 81 -13.90 10.42 3.47
C ASN A 81 -13.86 10.51 5.00
N ASN A 82 -12.87 11.22 5.54
CA ASN A 82 -12.62 11.35 6.98
C ASN A 82 -12.28 10.04 7.71
N SER A 83 -11.85 9.01 6.98
CA SER A 83 -11.46 7.72 7.54
C SER A 83 -9.94 7.63 7.70
N LYS A 84 -9.49 7.53 8.96
CA LYS A 84 -8.07 7.27 9.28
C LYS A 84 -7.57 5.95 8.71
N ILE A 85 -8.45 4.94 8.67
CA ILE A 85 -8.10 3.61 8.18
C ILE A 85 -7.93 3.64 6.66
N ASP A 86 -8.84 4.29 5.93
CA ASP A 86 -8.74 4.39 4.48
C ASP A 86 -7.53 5.22 4.05
N ALA A 87 -7.25 6.32 4.77
CA ALA A 87 -6.06 7.14 4.56
C ALA A 87 -4.76 6.35 4.83
N ALA A 88 -4.71 5.58 5.92
CA ALA A 88 -3.56 4.73 6.24
C ALA A 88 -3.36 3.63 5.19
N ARG A 89 -4.44 2.94 4.81
CA ARG A 89 -4.41 1.89 3.79
C ARG A 89 -3.87 2.42 2.47
N TYR A 90 -4.41 3.54 2.00
CA TYR A 90 -3.90 4.21 0.79
C TYR A 90 -2.44 4.62 0.94
N GLY A 91 -2.08 5.27 2.04
CA GLY A 91 -0.72 5.73 2.29
C GLY A 91 0.31 4.61 2.30
N ILE A 92 -0.03 3.46 2.90
CA ILE A 92 0.83 2.28 2.90
C ILE A 92 1.06 1.77 1.48
N VAL A 93 -0.01 1.57 0.71
CA VAL A 93 0.10 1.02 -0.65
C VAL A 93 0.84 2.00 -1.57
N TYR A 94 0.62 3.30 -1.40
CA TYR A 94 1.36 4.33 -2.15
C TYR A 94 2.84 4.40 -1.77
N ALA A 95 3.16 4.30 -0.47
CA ALA A 95 4.53 4.22 -0.01
C ALA A 95 5.23 2.98 -0.57
N ALA A 96 4.57 1.83 -0.51
CA ALA A 96 5.06 0.58 -1.10
C ALA A 96 5.25 0.69 -2.61
N SER A 97 4.35 1.36 -3.33
CA SER A 97 4.48 1.55 -4.77
C SER A 97 5.72 2.37 -5.14
N ILE A 98 6.01 3.43 -4.37
CA ILE A 98 7.24 4.23 -4.57
C ILE A 98 8.48 3.35 -4.37
N LEU A 99 8.50 2.53 -3.31
CA LEU A 99 9.63 1.64 -3.05
C LEU A 99 9.82 0.60 -4.17
N GLY A 100 8.74 0.09 -4.75
CA GLY A 100 8.81 -0.88 -5.83
C GLY A 100 9.20 -0.29 -7.18
N ASP A 101 8.92 0.99 -7.42
CA ASP A 101 9.41 1.71 -8.62
C ASP A 101 10.94 1.94 -8.59
N GLU A 102 11.58 1.84 -7.41
CA GLU A 102 13.04 1.95 -7.25
C GLU A 102 13.80 0.61 -7.44
N VAL A 103 13.10 -0.51 -7.56
CA VAL A 103 13.66 -1.88 -7.66
C VAL A 103 13.74 -2.34 -9.12
#